data_AF-A8ZNN8-F1
#
_entry.id   AF-A8ZNN8-F1
#
_cell.length_a   1.000
_cell.length_b   1.000
_cell.length_c   1.000
_cell.angle_alpha   90.00
_cell.angle_beta   90.00
_cell.angle_gamma   90.00
#
_symmetry.space_group_name_H-M   'P 1'
#
loop_
_entity.id
_entity.type
_entity.pdbx_description
1 polymer ?
#
loop_
_entity_poly.entity_id
_entity_poly.type
_entity_poly.pdbx_seq_one_letter_code
_entity_poly.pdbx_strand_id
1 'polypeptide(L)'
;MAMSMYTASVPPLIRCLNNLAGILEKGAAHAESQGIDPSALINFRLLPDTFPLSKQVQIASAVARKGVARLAGMDAPSIEDNEA
;
A
#
# COMPACT_ATOMS: atom_id res chain seq x y z
N MET A 1 3.29 18.11 -25.64
CA MET A 1 2.25 17.22 -25.09
C MET A 1 1.84 17.75 -23.72
N ALA A 2 0.56 18.04 -23.51
CA ALA A 2 0.08 18.42 -22.19
C ALA A 2 -0.04 17.17 -21.30
N MET A 3 0.49 17.23 -20.08
CA MET A 3 0.27 16.19 -19.07
C MET A 3 -1.20 16.14 -18.68
N SER A 4 -1.79 14.95 -18.63
CA SER A 4 -3.14 14.75 -18.06
C SER A 4 -3.03 14.34 -16.60
N MET A 5 -4.11 14.55 -15.83
CA MET A 5 -4.19 14.03 -14.46
C MET A 5 -4.05 12.51 -14.42
N TYR A 6 -4.51 11.81 -15.46
CA TYR A 6 -4.29 10.38 -15.60
C TYR A 6 -2.80 10.05 -15.69
N THR A 7 -2.06 10.65 -16.63
CA THR A 7 -0.63 10.37 -16.81
C THR A 7 0.21 10.79 -15.60
N ALA A 8 -0.23 11.82 -14.88
CA ALA A 8 0.43 12.30 -13.67
C ALA A 8 0.15 11.44 -12.42
N SER A 9 -0.91 10.62 -12.40
CA SER A 9 -1.35 9.90 -11.20
C SER A 9 -1.41 8.38 -11.37
N VAL A 10 -2.17 7.86 -12.35
CA VAL A 10 -2.50 6.43 -12.41
C VAL A 10 -1.27 5.56 -12.69
N PRO A 11 -0.47 5.76 -13.77
CA PRO A 11 0.73 4.97 -14.00
C PRO A 11 1.76 5.01 -12.85
N PRO A 12 2.10 6.16 -12.24
CA PRO A 12 3.05 6.17 -11.13
C PRO A 12 2.50 5.49 -9.87
N LEU A 13 1.21 5.64 -9.55
CA LEU A 13 0.60 4.94 -8.41
C LEU A 13 0.61 3.42 -8.59
N ILE A 14 0.28 2.91 -9.79
CA ILE A 14 0.37 1.47 -10.11
C ILE A 14 1.80 0.97 -9.89
N ARG A 15 2.80 1.69 -10.41
CA ARG A 15 4.21 1.33 -10.22
C ARG A 15 4.58 1.28 -8.74
N CYS A 16 4.19 2.27 -7.95
CA CYS A 16 4.50 2.30 -6.52
C CYS A 16 3.83 1.15 -5.75
N LEU A 17 2.58 0.82 -6.06
CA LEU A 17 1.88 -0.30 -5.42
C LEU A 17 2.49 -1.65 -5.79
N ASN A 18 2.90 -1.85 -7.05
CA ASN A 18 3.62 -3.06 -7.46
C ASN A 18 4.99 -3.16 -6.77
N ASN A 19 5.70 -2.05 -6.62
CA ASN A 19 6.95 -2.03 -5.86
C ASN A 19 6.72 -2.39 -4.38
N LEU A 20 5.63 -1.89 -3.77
CA LEU A 20 5.26 -2.23 -2.40
C LEU A 20 4.97 -3.73 -2.27
N ALA A 21 4.22 -4.33 -3.20
CA ALA A 21 3.98 -5.77 -3.22
C ALA A 21 5.31 -6.56 -3.26
N GLY A 22 6.22 -6.21 -4.16
CA GLY A 22 7.54 -6.85 -4.23
C GLY A 22 8.41 -6.64 -2.98
N ILE A 23 8.24 -5.54 -2.24
CA ILE A 23 8.89 -5.33 -0.93
C ILE A 23 8.30 -6.27 0.12
N LEU A 24 6.98 -6.45 0.15
CA LEU A 24 6.31 -7.34 1.08
C LEU A 24 6.68 -8.81 0.82
N GLU A 25 6.78 -9.23 -0.44
CA GLU A 25 7.28 -10.57 -0.82
C GLU A 25 8.70 -10.82 -0.28
N LYS A 26 9.59 -9.83 -0.42
CA LYS A 26 10.95 -9.92 0.15
C LYS A 26 10.95 -9.94 1.67
N GLY A 27 10.04 -9.20 2.31
CA GLY A 27 9.84 -9.23 3.75
C GLY A 27 9.41 -10.61 4.25
N ALA A 28 8.48 -11.26 3.54
CA ALA A 28 8.04 -12.62 3.84
C ALA A 28 9.19 -13.63 3.69
N ALA A 29 9.94 -13.57 2.58
CA ALA A 29 11.10 -14.43 2.38
C ALA A 29 12.20 -14.21 3.44
N HIS A 30 12.39 -12.97 3.87
CA HIS A 30 13.32 -12.65 4.95
C HIS A 30 12.86 -13.26 6.28
N ALA A 31 11.58 -13.10 6.63
CA ALA A 31 11.02 -13.66 7.86
C ALA A 31 11.20 -15.18 7.91
N GLU A 32 10.88 -15.88 6.83
CA GLU A 32 11.10 -17.32 6.69
C GLU A 32 12.58 -17.70 6.87
N SER A 33 13.49 -16.99 6.20
CA SER A 33 14.93 -17.28 6.25
C SER A 33 15.55 -17.10 7.64
N GLN A 34 14.95 -16.25 8.48
CA GLN A 34 15.42 -15.91 9.82
C GLN A 34 14.62 -16.59 10.94
N GLY A 35 13.61 -17.40 10.60
CA GLY A 35 12.69 -18.00 11.59
C GLY A 35 11.86 -16.96 12.35
N ILE A 36 11.62 -15.80 11.76
CA ILE A 36 10.77 -14.74 12.33
C ILE A 36 9.32 -15.07 11.96
N ASP A 37 8.42 -15.01 12.93
CA ASP A 37 6.98 -15.06 12.66
C ASP A 37 6.60 -13.86 11.77
N PRO A 38 6.03 -14.07 10.56
CA PRO A 38 5.60 -12.97 9.70
C PRO A 38 4.69 -11.94 10.40
N SER A 39 3.89 -12.40 11.38
CA SER A 39 3.02 -11.55 12.20
C SER A 39 3.81 -10.49 12.97
N ALA A 40 5.07 -10.75 13.32
CA ALA A 40 5.95 -9.80 13.98
C ALA A 40 6.28 -8.62 13.05
N LEU A 41 6.49 -8.86 11.74
CA LEU A 41 6.72 -7.80 10.76
C LEU A 41 5.43 -7.06 10.41
N ILE A 42 4.32 -7.78 10.24
CA ILE A 42 3.01 -7.21 9.91
C ILE A 42 2.53 -6.23 10.99
N ASN A 43 2.76 -6.58 12.26
CA ASN A 43 2.37 -5.76 13.41
C ASN A 43 3.45 -4.77 13.85
N PHE A 44 4.62 -4.78 13.21
CA PHE A 44 5.74 -3.91 13.56
C PHE A 44 5.38 -2.43 13.37
N ARG A 45 5.88 -1.58 14.28
CA ARG A 45 5.75 -0.12 14.25
C ARG A 45 7.14 0.52 14.28
N LEU A 46 7.31 1.61 13.53
CA LEU A 46 8.58 2.36 13.53
C LEU A 46 8.76 3.15 14.83
N LEU A 47 7.67 3.73 15.34
CA LEU A 47 7.60 4.47 16.60
C LEU A 47 6.33 4.08 17.36
N PRO A 48 6.29 4.25 18.71
CA PRO A 48 5.16 3.82 19.53
C PRO A 48 3.79 4.39 19.12
N ASP A 49 3.76 5.59 18.55
CA ASP A 49 2.56 6.32 18.12
C ASP A 49 2.22 6.16 16.63
N THR A 50 3.04 5.43 15.88
CA THR A 50 2.81 5.17 14.44
C THR A 50 1.97 3.93 14.19
N PHE A 51 1.22 3.90 13.09
CA PHE A 51 0.47 2.71 12.67
C PHE A 51 1.38 1.53 12.31
N PRO A 52 0.93 0.28 12.53
CA PRO A 52 1.67 -0.91 12.13
C PRO A 52 1.72 -1.07 10.61
N LEU A 53 2.61 -1.92 10.11
CA LEU A 53 2.80 -2.15 8.67
C LEU A 53 1.49 -2.50 7.96
N SER A 54 0.66 -3.38 8.52
CA SER A 54 -0.67 -3.73 7.95
C SER A 54 -1.50 -2.49 7.64
N LYS A 55 -1.61 -1.57 8.61
CA LYS A 55 -2.41 -0.36 8.44
C LYS A 55 -1.76 0.65 7.48
N GLN A 56 -0.43 0.71 7.43
CA GLN A 56 0.29 1.54 6.44
C GLN A 56 -0.01 1.07 5.01
N VAL A 57 -0.04 -0.25 4.76
CA VAL A 57 -0.40 -0.83 3.45
C VAL A 57 -1.85 -0.51 3.08
N GLN A 58 -2.79 -0.65 4.02
CA GLN A 58 -4.20 -0.26 3.81
C GLN A 58 -4.32 1.22 3.42
N ILE A 59 -3.60 2.11 4.13
CA ILE A 59 -3.60 3.55 3.84
C ILE A 59 -3.03 3.83 2.44
N ALA A 60 -1.91 3.18 2.06
CA ALA A 60 -1.30 3.36 0.74
C ALA A 60 -2.29 2.98 -0.39
N SER A 61 -2.95 1.83 -0.26
CA SER A 61 -3.98 1.36 -1.20
C SER A 61 -5.20 2.29 -1.24
N ALA A 62 -5.66 2.76 -0.07
CA ALA A 62 -6.79 3.68 0.03
C ALA A 62 -6.48 5.05 -0.58
N VAL A 63 -5.28 5.59 -0.37
CA VAL A 63 -4.85 6.88 -0.95
C VAL A 63 -4.81 6.79 -2.47
N ALA A 64 -4.26 5.71 -3.04
CA ALA A 64 -4.26 5.52 -4.49
C ALA A 64 -5.69 5.46 -5.05
N ARG A 65 -6.55 4.62 -4.45
CA ARG A 65 -7.94 4.42 -4.88
C ARG A 65 -8.77 5.70 -4.77
N LYS A 66 -8.82 6.31 -3.58
CA LYS A 66 -9.61 7.52 -3.31
C LYS A 66 -9.05 8.74 -4.03
N GLY A 67 -7.73 8.83 -4.15
CA GLY A 67 -7.06 9.92 -4.86
C GLY A 67 -7.43 9.94 -6.35
N VAL A 68 -7.32 8.80 -7.03
CA VAL A 68 -7.69 8.68 -8.45
C VAL A 68 -9.19 8.91 -8.64
N ALA A 69 -10.06 8.35 -7.79
CA ALA A 69 -11.50 8.55 -7.88
C ALA A 69 -11.87 10.05 -7.76
N ARG A 70 -11.26 10.77 -6.80
CA ARG A 70 -11.45 12.21 -6.64
C ARG A 70 -10.99 13.00 -7.87
N LEU A 71 -9.84 12.66 -8.46
CA LEU A 71 -9.35 13.31 -9.68
C LEU A 71 -10.25 13.05 -10.89
N ALA A 72 -10.93 11.90 -10.91
CA ALA A 72 -11.87 11.53 -11.96
C ALA A 72 -13.31 12.01 -11.68
N GLY A 73 -13.57 12.69 -10.56
CA GLY A 73 -14.90 13.18 -10.20
C GLY A 73 -15.91 12.08 -9.91
N MET A 74 -15.45 10.90 -9.46
CA MET A 74 -16.28 9.75 -9.15
C MET A 74 -16.10 9.28 -7.71
N ASP A 75 -17.05 8.47 -7.24
CA ASP A 75 -16.92 7.79 -5.95
C ASP A 75 -15.90 6.65 -6.03
N ALA A 76 -15.11 6.51 -4.98
CA ALA A 76 -14.14 5.43 -4.88
C ALA A 76 -14.86 4.10 -4.64
N PRO A 77 -14.48 3.01 -5.33
CA PRO A 77 -15.04 1.70 -5.03
C PRO A 77 -14.76 1.30 -3.57
N SER A 78 -15.76 0.70 -2.94
CA SER A 78 -15.60 0.14 -1.59
C SER A 78 -14.75 -1.12 -1.66
N ILE A 79 -13.74 -1.19 -0.79
CA ILE A 79 -12.91 -2.37 -0.58
C ILE A 79 -12.82 -2.53 0.93
N GLU A 80 -13.18 -3.71 1.43
CA GLU A 80 -13.07 -4.05 2.84
C GLU A 80 -11.61 -4.33 3.19
N ASP A 81 -11.14 -3.73 4.28
CA ASP A 81 -9.78 -3.89 4.80
C ASP A 81 -9.73 -5.14 5.71
N ASN A 82 -9.65 -6.35 5.10
CA ASN A 82 -9.68 -7.64 5.81
C ASN A 82 -8.27 -8.19 6.13
N GLU A 83 -7.22 -7.42 5.88
CA GLU A 83 -5.84 -7.80 6.15
C GLU A 83 -5.52 -7.55 7.64
N ALA A 84 -5.60 -8.61 8.46
CA ALA A 84 -5.25 -8.63 9.88
C ALA A 84 -3.97 -9.45 10.13
#